data_AF-B6H870-F1
#
_entry.id   AF-B6H870-F1
#
_cell.length_a   1.000
_cell.length_b   1.000
_cell.length_c   1.000
_cell.angle_alpha   90.00
_cell.angle_beta   90.00
_cell.angle_gamma   90.00
#
_symmetry.space_group_name_H-M   'P 1'
#
loop_
_entity.id
_entity.type
_entity.pdbx_description
1 polymer ?
#
loop_
_entity_poly.entity_id
_entity_poly.type
_entity_poly.pdbx_seq_one_letter_code
_entity_poly.pdbx_strand_id
1 'polypeptide(L)'
;MSLLRKPMKQYNWLPDYMQNIYQWLYYCEPTWGYTIYRTTYTPQSNAAFPAANEFNITPWDEIWPNYQPRVIEDASRFDGASIDQLRKHFRADAIERDMLDVFPSYRMFIVIDEESFQTLRNAPFPENSKYEERRYHYVKLVEALEVDLSEDFQGWMKCSLPSLWEIWSDMQDTTYMKDTSSMIPDDTDVL
;
A
#
# COMPACT_ATOMS: atom_id res chain seq x y z
N MET A 1 3.88 -19.65 18.21
CA MET A 1 4.51 -20.90 17.72
C MET A 1 5.62 -20.51 16.78
N SER A 2 6.77 -21.18 16.79
CA SER A 2 7.87 -20.86 15.86
C SER A 2 7.51 -21.36 14.46
N LEU A 3 7.30 -20.44 13.52
CA LEU A 3 7.28 -20.77 12.10
C LEU A 3 8.72 -21.07 11.69
N LEU A 4 9.03 -22.34 11.47
CA LEU A 4 10.31 -22.78 10.89
C LEU A 4 10.42 -22.20 9.48
N ARG A 5 11.07 -21.03 9.35
CA ARG A 5 11.34 -20.40 8.05
C ARG A 5 12.20 -21.36 7.21
N LYS A 6 11.74 -21.68 6.00
CA LYS A 6 12.50 -22.48 5.02
C LYS A 6 13.84 -21.79 4.74
N PRO A 7 14.96 -22.51 4.53
CA PRO A 7 16.25 -21.86 4.31
C PRO A 7 16.24 -20.87 3.14
N MET A 8 16.75 -19.66 3.39
CA MET A 8 16.85 -18.56 2.43
C MET A 8 17.61 -18.98 1.17
N LYS A 9 17.07 -18.65 -0.01
CA LYS A 9 17.78 -18.81 -1.29
C LYS A 9 18.54 -17.52 -1.62
N GLN A 10 19.73 -17.66 -2.18
CA GLN A 10 20.48 -16.50 -2.69
C GLN A 10 20.22 -16.31 -4.19
N TYR A 11 19.74 -15.13 -4.55
CA TYR A 11 19.44 -14.74 -5.92
C TYR A 11 20.45 -13.71 -6.42
N ASN A 12 21.69 -14.12 -6.63
CA ASN A 12 22.83 -13.25 -7.00
C ASN A 12 22.67 -12.52 -8.36
N TRP A 13 21.56 -12.73 -9.06
CA TRP A 13 21.20 -12.09 -10.32
C TRP A 13 20.06 -11.06 -10.18
N LEU A 14 19.41 -10.96 -9.00
CA LEU A 14 18.50 -9.87 -8.69
C LEU A 14 19.30 -8.55 -8.59
N PRO A 15 18.74 -7.40 -9.01
CA PRO A 15 19.28 -6.10 -8.67
C PRO A 15 19.42 -5.92 -7.15
N ASP A 16 20.42 -5.16 -6.70
CA ASP A 16 20.76 -5.06 -5.26
C ASP A 16 19.57 -4.60 -4.39
N TYR A 17 18.76 -3.65 -4.85
CA TYR A 17 17.55 -3.22 -4.14
C TYR A 17 16.53 -4.36 -3.94
N MET A 18 16.32 -5.21 -4.96
CA MET A 18 15.47 -6.40 -4.84
C MET A 18 16.08 -7.47 -3.92
N GLN A 19 17.41 -7.63 -3.92
CA GLN A 19 18.08 -8.54 -2.98
C GLN A 19 17.90 -8.07 -1.53
N ASN A 20 18.00 -6.76 -1.29
CA ASN A 20 17.76 -6.15 0.02
C ASN A 20 16.31 -6.41 0.47
N ILE A 21 15.31 -6.11 -0.38
CA ILE A 21 13.89 -6.37 -0.10
C ILE A 21 13.64 -7.85 0.24
N TYR A 22 14.17 -8.79 -0.55
CA TYR A 22 13.98 -10.23 -0.31
C TYR A 22 14.60 -10.68 1.03
N GLN A 23 15.83 -10.26 1.33
CA GLN A 23 16.50 -10.60 2.59
C GLN A 23 15.78 -9.97 3.80
N TRP A 24 15.37 -8.71 3.67
CA TRP A 24 14.65 -7.96 4.69
C TRP A 24 13.29 -8.58 5.01
N LEU A 25 12.51 -8.97 4.00
CA LEU A 25 11.26 -9.73 4.19
C LEU A 25 11.53 -11.07 4.87
N TYR A 26 12.56 -11.79 4.40
CA TYR A 26 12.92 -13.09 4.96
C TYR A 26 13.33 -13.02 6.45
N TYR A 27 14.01 -11.96 6.89
CA TYR A 27 14.51 -11.81 8.26
C TYR A 27 13.59 -11.04 9.21
N CYS A 28 12.94 -9.97 8.76
CA CYS A 28 12.19 -9.07 9.62
C CYS A 28 10.70 -9.40 9.66
N GLU A 29 10.01 -9.38 8.52
CA GLU A 29 8.54 -9.45 8.45
C GLU A 29 8.05 -10.67 7.65
N PRO A 30 7.46 -11.70 8.31
CA PRO A 30 7.00 -12.91 7.62
C PRO A 30 5.77 -12.68 6.71
N THR A 31 5.18 -11.49 6.78
CA THR A 31 4.06 -11.02 5.97
C THR A 31 4.24 -9.54 5.67
N TRP A 32 3.91 -9.08 4.46
CA TRP A 32 4.14 -7.70 4.04
C TRP A 32 2.99 -7.13 3.21
N GLY A 33 3.04 -5.82 2.95
CA GLY A 33 2.01 -5.09 2.22
C GLY A 33 1.48 -3.89 3.01
N TYR A 34 0.57 -3.13 2.40
CA TYR A 34 0.02 -1.93 3.04
C TYR A 34 -0.94 -2.25 4.20
N THR A 35 -1.03 -1.35 5.18
CA THR A 35 -2.24 -1.31 6.03
C THR A 35 -3.36 -0.68 5.21
N ILE A 36 -4.52 -1.34 5.12
CA ILE A 36 -5.68 -0.87 4.34
C ILE A 36 -6.79 -0.48 5.32
N TYR A 37 -7.12 0.81 5.37
CA TYR A 37 -8.32 1.28 6.05
C TYR A 37 -9.50 1.24 5.08
N ARG A 38 -10.47 0.40 5.42
CA ARG A 38 -11.76 0.39 4.75
C ARG A 38 -12.69 1.40 5.43
N THR A 39 -13.18 2.37 4.68
CA THR A 39 -14.11 3.40 5.20
C THR A 39 -15.51 3.34 4.58
N THR A 40 -15.70 2.52 3.53
CA THR A 40 -17.02 2.23 2.92
C THR A 40 -17.52 0.82 3.29
N TYR A 41 -18.74 0.75 3.86
CA TYR A 41 -19.37 -0.49 4.35
C TYR A 41 -20.74 -0.83 3.71
N THR A 42 -20.99 -0.36 2.48
CA THR A 42 -22.21 -0.67 1.71
C THR A 42 -22.36 -2.19 1.42
N PRO A 43 -23.59 -2.73 1.23
CA PRO A 43 -23.81 -4.12 0.86
C PRO A 43 -23.00 -4.58 -0.37
N GLN A 44 -22.79 -3.68 -1.33
CA GLN A 44 -22.02 -3.91 -2.54
C GLN A 44 -20.51 -4.00 -2.25
N SER A 45 -19.97 -3.13 -1.39
CA SER A 45 -18.56 -3.20 -0.98
C SER A 45 -18.26 -4.48 -0.18
N ASN A 46 -19.18 -4.91 0.69
CA ASN A 46 -19.07 -6.16 1.45
C ASN A 46 -18.97 -7.41 0.56
N ALA A 47 -19.67 -7.42 -0.57
CA ALA A 47 -19.66 -8.55 -1.51
C ALA A 47 -18.39 -8.61 -2.38
N ALA A 48 -17.73 -7.47 -2.63
CA ALA A 48 -16.57 -7.37 -3.52
C ALA A 48 -15.23 -7.61 -2.83
N PHE A 49 -15.09 -7.20 -1.56
CA PHE A 49 -13.82 -7.19 -0.83
C PHE A 49 -13.07 -8.56 -0.77
N PRO A 50 -13.75 -9.72 -0.63
CA PRO A 50 -13.06 -11.01 -0.56
C PRO A 50 -12.31 -11.46 -1.83
N ALA A 51 -12.51 -10.81 -2.98
CA ALA A 51 -11.99 -11.26 -4.27
C ALA A 51 -10.57 -10.73 -4.61
N ALA A 52 -9.95 -9.91 -3.75
CA ALA A 52 -8.74 -9.15 -4.08
C ALA A 52 -7.40 -9.92 -4.05
N ASN A 53 -7.41 -11.26 -4.09
CA ASN A 53 -6.35 -12.05 -3.43
C ASN A 53 -5.70 -13.20 -4.25
N GLU A 54 -5.72 -13.16 -5.60
CA GLU A 54 -5.19 -14.24 -6.45
C GLU A 54 -4.20 -13.75 -7.54
N PHE A 55 -2.93 -14.21 -7.50
CA PHE A 55 -1.95 -14.11 -8.60
C PHE A 55 -0.90 -15.25 -8.57
N ASN A 56 -0.29 -15.50 -9.74
CA ASN A 56 0.72 -16.52 -10.10
C ASN A 56 1.59 -15.93 -11.27
N ILE A 57 2.81 -16.36 -11.61
CA ILE A 57 3.83 -17.21 -10.96
C ILE A 57 5.22 -16.73 -11.47
N THR A 58 6.26 -16.64 -10.61
CA THR A 58 7.69 -16.32 -10.91
C THR A 58 8.51 -16.33 -9.59
N PRO A 59 9.83 -15.98 -9.49
CA PRO A 59 10.46 -15.84 -8.17
C PRO A 59 9.78 -14.85 -7.18
N TRP A 60 8.90 -13.97 -7.67
CA TRP A 60 7.85 -13.27 -6.93
C TRP A 60 6.96 -14.19 -6.06
N ASP A 61 6.94 -15.50 -6.26
CA ASP A 61 6.19 -16.51 -5.49
C ASP A 61 6.80 -16.86 -4.11
N GLU A 62 8.02 -16.42 -3.83
CA GLU A 62 8.54 -16.50 -2.46
C GLU A 62 8.14 -15.26 -1.64
N ILE A 63 7.76 -14.19 -2.35
CA ILE A 63 7.43 -12.88 -1.79
C ILE A 63 5.90 -12.72 -1.71
N TRP A 64 5.20 -12.81 -2.84
CA TRP A 64 3.77 -12.53 -3.03
C TRP A 64 2.80 -13.41 -2.22
N PRO A 65 3.04 -14.71 -1.98
CA PRO A 65 2.19 -15.49 -1.07
C PRO A 65 2.27 -15.04 0.41
N ASN A 66 3.29 -14.24 0.75
CA ASN A 66 3.40 -13.54 2.03
C ASN A 66 2.87 -12.09 1.95
N TYR A 67 2.35 -11.64 0.81
CA TYR A 67 1.60 -10.38 0.72
C TYR A 67 0.28 -10.55 1.48
N GLN A 68 0.21 -9.97 2.67
CA GLN A 68 -0.95 -9.99 3.55
C GLN A 68 -1.15 -8.58 4.10
N PRO A 69 -1.82 -7.70 3.34
CA PRO A 69 -2.07 -6.34 3.79
C PRO A 69 -2.91 -6.35 5.06
N ARG A 70 -2.56 -5.49 6.02
CA ARG A 70 -3.29 -5.39 7.29
C ARG A 70 -4.57 -4.60 7.08
N VAL A 71 -5.68 -5.29 6.84
CA VAL A 71 -6.99 -4.64 6.69
C VAL A 71 -7.54 -4.26 8.07
N ILE A 72 -7.93 -2.99 8.24
CA ILE A 72 -8.58 -2.48 9.44
C ILE A 72 -10.08 -2.33 9.14
N GLU A 73 -10.88 -3.25 9.67
CA GLU A 73 -12.33 -3.30 9.50
C GLU A 73 -13.08 -3.03 10.81
N ASP A 74 -13.31 -1.75 11.12
CA ASP A 74 -14.16 -1.33 12.24
C ASP A 74 -15.04 -0.15 11.82
N ALA A 75 -16.20 -0.47 11.25
CA ALA A 75 -17.18 0.51 10.79
C ALA A 75 -17.64 1.44 11.93
N SER A 76 -17.68 0.97 13.19
CA SER A 76 -18.11 1.81 14.33
C SER A 76 -17.15 2.96 14.64
N ARG A 77 -15.90 2.86 14.16
CA ARG A 77 -14.84 3.85 14.36
C ARG A 77 -14.40 4.57 13.09
N PHE A 78 -14.57 3.95 11.92
CA PHE A 78 -13.96 4.41 10.66
C PHE A 78 -14.93 4.67 9.51
N ASP A 79 -16.23 4.39 9.65
CA ASP A 79 -17.23 4.79 8.66
C ASP A 79 -17.27 6.33 8.53
N GLY A 80 -16.99 6.84 7.33
CA GLY A 80 -16.88 8.28 7.06
C GLY A 80 -15.72 9.02 7.75
N ALA A 81 -14.72 8.33 8.31
CA ALA A 81 -13.59 8.98 8.98
C ALA A 81 -12.67 9.76 8.01
N SER A 82 -12.16 10.91 8.45
CA SER A 82 -11.26 11.74 7.64
C SER A 82 -9.82 11.19 7.60
N ILE A 83 -9.06 11.57 6.56
CA ILE A 83 -7.64 11.20 6.42
C ILE A 83 -6.84 11.55 7.67
N ASP A 84 -7.07 12.70 8.31
CA ASP A 84 -6.37 13.08 9.54
C ASP A 84 -6.72 12.21 10.76
N GLN A 85 -7.98 11.76 10.87
CA GLN A 85 -8.38 10.82 11.92
C GLN A 85 -7.70 9.46 11.73
N LEU A 86 -7.64 8.97 10.49
CA LEU A 86 -6.96 7.72 10.13
C LEU A 86 -5.44 7.83 10.32
N ARG A 87 -4.82 8.93 9.89
CA ARG A 87 -3.39 9.24 10.05
C ARG A 87 -3.00 9.25 11.53
N LYS A 88 -3.79 9.93 12.36
CA LYS A 88 -3.59 9.96 13.82
C LYS A 88 -3.71 8.57 14.46
N HIS A 89 -4.68 7.76 14.02
CA HIS A 89 -4.86 6.40 14.52
C HIS A 89 -3.69 5.49 14.12
N PHE A 90 -3.33 5.47 12.84
CA PHE A 90 -2.25 4.66 12.30
C PHE A 90 -0.89 5.00 12.95
N ARG A 91 -0.58 6.30 13.09
CA ARG A 91 0.67 6.74 13.73
C ARG A 91 0.74 6.34 15.21
N ALA A 92 -0.39 6.36 15.93
CA ALA A 92 -0.43 5.92 17.32
C ALA A 92 -0.10 4.42 17.45
N ASP A 93 -0.69 3.56 16.61
CA ASP A 93 -0.40 2.11 16.56
C ASP A 93 1.05 1.83 16.13
N ALA A 94 1.61 2.60 15.17
CA ALA A 94 3.00 2.46 14.75
C ALA A 94 4.01 2.87 15.84
N ILE A 95 3.70 3.91 16.62
CA ILE A 95 4.50 4.35 17.78
C ILE A 95 4.42 3.33 18.92
N GLU A 96 3.21 2.81 19.24
CA GLU A 96 3.02 1.81 20.30
C GLU A 96 3.83 0.52 20.04
N ARG A 97 4.08 0.20 18.76
CA ARG A 97 4.87 -0.96 18.32
C ARG A 97 6.38 -0.70 18.22
N ASP A 98 6.84 0.55 18.36
CA ASP A 98 8.22 0.98 18.04
C ASP A 98 8.60 0.73 16.55
N MET A 99 7.63 0.89 15.63
CA MET A 99 7.77 0.58 14.21
C MET A 99 7.56 1.78 13.26
N LEU A 100 7.22 2.97 13.78
CA LEU A 100 6.99 4.16 12.94
C LEU A 100 8.23 4.47 12.08
N ASP A 101 8.02 4.64 10.77
CA ASP A 101 9.07 4.87 9.76
C ASP A 101 10.12 3.74 9.61
N VAL A 102 10.01 2.64 10.37
CA VAL A 102 10.94 1.51 10.27
C VAL A 102 10.75 0.77 8.95
N PHE A 103 9.50 0.55 8.52
CA PHE A 103 9.14 -0.10 7.26
C PHE A 103 8.03 0.68 6.52
N PRO A 104 7.91 0.59 5.17
CA PRO A 104 6.83 1.22 4.41
C PRO A 104 5.43 0.92 4.95
N SER A 105 5.18 -0.29 5.44
CA SER A 105 3.91 -0.74 6.03
C SER A 105 3.52 -0.05 7.36
N TYR A 106 4.48 0.64 8.00
CA TYR A 106 4.30 1.46 9.21
C TYR A 106 4.59 2.96 8.95
N ARG A 107 4.94 3.34 7.72
CA ARG A 107 5.08 4.73 7.25
C ARG A 107 3.89 5.18 6.41
N MET A 108 3.30 4.28 5.63
CA MET A 108 2.22 4.57 4.69
C MET A 108 1.03 3.63 4.89
N PHE A 109 -0.17 4.13 4.60
CA PHE A 109 -1.40 3.33 4.58
C PHE A 109 -2.30 3.72 3.41
N ILE A 110 -3.12 2.76 3.00
CA ILE A 110 -4.14 2.94 1.96
C ILE A 110 -5.46 3.28 2.63
N VAL A 111 -6.18 4.25 2.07
CA VAL A 111 -7.59 4.53 2.37
C VAL A 111 -8.43 4.15 1.16
N ILE A 112 -9.43 3.28 1.38
CA ILE A 112 -10.48 2.98 0.41
C ILE A 112 -11.77 3.66 0.88
N ASP A 113 -11.99 4.86 0.35
CA ASP A 113 -13.22 5.65 0.47
C ASP A 113 -14.16 5.43 -0.72
N GLU A 114 -15.29 6.12 -0.74
CA GLU A 114 -16.32 5.94 -1.78
C GLU A 114 -15.80 6.29 -3.19
N GLU A 115 -14.99 7.35 -3.32
CA GLU A 115 -14.35 7.72 -4.58
C GLU A 115 -13.45 6.59 -5.08
N SER A 116 -12.50 6.15 -4.25
CA SER A 116 -11.59 5.04 -4.56
C SER A 116 -12.37 3.78 -4.90
N PHE A 117 -13.38 3.42 -4.09
CA PHE A 117 -14.22 2.23 -4.30
C PHE A 117 -14.94 2.24 -5.66
N GLN A 118 -15.53 3.35 -6.09
CA GLN A 118 -16.21 3.42 -7.39
C GLN A 118 -15.22 3.30 -8.57
N THR A 119 -13.98 3.75 -8.43
CA THR A 119 -12.94 3.50 -9.45
C THR A 119 -12.58 2.01 -9.51
N LEU A 120 -12.28 1.40 -8.36
CA LEU A 120 -11.85 0.00 -8.25
C LEU A 120 -12.93 -0.98 -8.70
N ARG A 121 -14.21 -0.67 -8.42
CA ARG A 121 -15.36 -1.52 -8.75
C ARG A 121 -15.47 -1.84 -10.25
N ASN A 122 -15.03 -0.91 -11.11
CA ASN A 122 -15.08 -1.05 -12.56
C ASN A 122 -13.70 -1.40 -13.16
N ALA A 123 -12.72 -1.74 -12.33
CA ALA A 123 -11.38 -2.07 -12.78
C ALA A 123 -11.40 -3.34 -13.66
N PRO A 124 -10.95 -3.28 -14.93
CA PRO A 124 -10.74 -4.48 -15.72
C PRO A 124 -9.61 -5.30 -15.11
N PHE A 125 -9.73 -6.63 -15.15
CA PHE A 125 -8.63 -7.53 -14.77
C PHE A 125 -7.33 -7.13 -15.49
N PRO A 126 -6.15 -7.29 -14.86
CA PRO A 126 -4.89 -6.81 -15.44
C PRO A 126 -4.66 -7.29 -16.88
N GLU A 127 -4.99 -8.55 -17.17
CA GLU A 127 -4.91 -9.20 -18.49
C GLU A 127 -5.73 -8.52 -19.59
N ASN A 128 -6.82 -7.83 -19.22
CA ASN A 128 -7.78 -7.20 -20.13
C ASN A 128 -7.68 -5.66 -20.18
N SER A 129 -6.68 -5.08 -19.51
CA SER A 129 -6.56 -3.63 -19.28
C SER A 129 -5.39 -3.02 -20.05
N LYS A 130 -5.60 -1.90 -20.75
CA LYS A 130 -4.48 -1.11 -21.28
C LYS A 130 -3.76 -0.37 -20.15
N TYR A 131 -2.46 -0.13 -20.31
CA TYR A 131 -1.66 0.59 -19.30
C TYR A 131 -2.24 1.97 -18.96
N GLU A 132 -2.69 2.72 -19.98
CA GLU A 132 -3.36 4.02 -19.84
C GLU A 132 -4.68 3.93 -19.04
N GLU A 133 -5.41 2.83 -19.16
CA GLU A 133 -6.69 2.63 -18.45
C GLU A 133 -6.49 2.31 -16.97
N ARG A 134 -5.36 1.68 -16.60
CA ARG A 134 -5.06 1.29 -15.21
C ARG A 134 -4.94 2.48 -14.26
N ARG A 135 -4.58 3.67 -14.77
CA ARG A 135 -4.48 4.90 -13.97
C ARG A 135 -5.82 5.42 -13.46
N TYR A 136 -6.93 5.07 -14.13
CA TYR A 136 -8.26 5.44 -13.65
C TYR A 136 -8.75 4.59 -12.46
N HIS A 137 -7.97 3.60 -12.02
CA HIS A 137 -8.31 2.72 -10.90
C HIS A 137 -7.27 2.91 -9.79
N TYR A 138 -7.66 3.65 -8.75
CA TYR A 138 -6.73 4.17 -7.75
C TYR A 138 -7.27 4.08 -6.33
N VAL A 139 -6.35 4.27 -5.39
CA VAL A 139 -6.61 4.44 -3.96
C VAL A 139 -5.96 5.71 -3.46
N LYS A 140 -6.38 6.18 -2.27
CA LYS A 140 -5.68 7.26 -1.58
C LYS A 140 -4.57 6.66 -0.74
N LEU A 141 -3.32 6.92 -1.14
CA LEU A 141 -2.13 6.53 -0.39
C LEU A 141 -1.73 7.69 0.53
N VAL A 142 -1.54 7.42 1.81
CA VAL A 142 -1.34 8.44 2.85
C VAL A 142 -0.03 8.21 3.58
N GLU A 143 0.78 9.25 3.72
CA GLU A 143 1.98 9.25 4.57
C GLU A 143 1.58 9.57 6.02
N ALA A 144 2.13 8.79 6.96
CA ALA A 144 1.83 8.89 8.39
C ALA A 144 2.69 9.91 9.15
N LEU A 145 3.80 10.34 8.54
CA LEU A 145 4.69 11.35 9.08
C LEU A 145 4.01 12.74 9.09
N GLU A 146 4.62 13.68 9.81
CA GLU A 146 4.12 15.05 9.84
C GLU A 146 4.37 15.72 8.49
N VAL A 147 3.32 16.36 8.01
CA VAL A 147 3.32 17.14 6.78
C VAL A 147 3.61 18.57 7.16
N ASP A 148 4.58 19.21 6.51
CA ASP A 148 4.77 20.65 6.67
C ASP A 148 3.59 21.37 6.00
N LEU A 149 2.75 22.00 6.81
CA LEU A 149 1.56 22.75 6.35
C LEU A 149 1.91 24.03 5.56
N SER A 150 3.20 24.34 5.38
CA SER A 150 3.68 25.37 4.46
C SER A 150 4.04 24.85 3.05
N GLU A 151 4.02 23.52 2.84
CA GLU A 151 4.15 22.90 1.52
C GLU A 151 2.76 22.59 0.91
N ASP A 152 2.65 22.61 -0.42
CA ASP A 152 1.38 22.32 -1.14
C ASP A 152 0.95 20.85 -1.03
N PHE A 153 1.86 19.95 -0.64
CA PHE A 153 1.60 18.52 -0.48
C PHE A 153 0.89 18.23 0.85
N GLN A 154 -0.27 17.57 0.81
CA GLN A 154 -1.10 17.30 2.00
C GLN A 154 -0.77 15.99 2.73
N GLY A 155 0.36 15.34 2.42
CA GLY A 155 0.74 14.05 2.99
C GLY A 155 -0.09 12.87 2.48
N TRP A 156 -0.72 13.01 1.32
CA TRP A 156 -1.44 11.94 0.64
C TRP A 156 -1.54 12.25 -0.86
N MET A 157 -1.69 11.21 -1.69
CA MET A 157 -1.94 11.33 -3.12
C MET A 157 -2.86 10.21 -3.62
N LYS A 158 -3.42 10.37 -4.83
CA LYS A 158 -4.08 9.26 -5.52
C LYS A 158 -3.00 8.41 -6.20
N CYS A 159 -2.98 7.13 -5.89
CA CYS A 159 -2.05 6.16 -6.42
C CYS A 159 -2.83 5.11 -7.22
N SER A 160 -2.50 4.94 -8.50
CA SER A 160 -3.05 3.84 -9.28
C SER A 160 -2.56 2.48 -8.79
N LEU A 161 -3.34 1.42 -9.04
CA LEU A 161 -2.99 0.07 -8.58
C LEU A 161 -1.60 -0.43 -9.03
N PRO A 162 -1.11 -0.17 -10.26
CA PRO A 162 0.25 -0.56 -10.66
C PRO A 162 1.35 0.13 -9.85
N SER A 163 1.20 1.44 -9.61
CA SER A 163 2.20 2.28 -8.93
C SER A 163 2.36 1.95 -7.44
N LEU A 164 1.41 1.23 -6.83
CA LEU A 164 1.46 0.82 -5.41
C LEU A 164 2.70 -0.02 -5.07
N TRP A 165 3.16 -0.88 -5.97
CA TRP A 165 4.37 -1.67 -5.77
C TRP A 165 5.63 -0.79 -5.87
N GLU A 166 5.69 0.06 -6.90
CA GLU A 166 6.84 0.94 -7.17
C GLU A 166 7.10 1.88 -5.98
N ILE A 167 6.05 2.52 -5.45
CA ILE A 167 6.15 3.34 -4.24
C ILE A 167 6.54 2.49 -3.01
N TRP A 168 6.03 1.27 -2.88
CA TRP A 168 6.38 0.41 -1.74
C TRP A 168 7.87 0.01 -1.75
N SER A 169 8.45 -0.22 -2.93
CA SER A 169 9.88 -0.50 -3.06
C SER A 169 10.75 0.74 -2.90
N ASP A 170 10.37 1.87 -3.51
CA ASP A 170 11.20 3.08 -3.54
C ASP A 170 11.26 3.79 -2.19
N MET A 171 10.18 3.68 -1.39
CA MET A 171 10.10 4.25 -0.03
C MET A 171 10.93 3.46 1.01
N GLN A 172 11.78 2.51 0.58
CA GLN A 172 12.87 1.99 1.41
C GLN A 172 14.13 2.87 1.37
N ASP A 173 14.31 3.67 0.31
CA ASP A 173 15.54 4.44 0.03
C ASP A 173 15.40 5.94 0.34
N THR A 174 15.04 6.31 1.58
CA THR A 174 14.98 7.70 2.12
C THR A 174 14.06 8.71 1.42
N THR A 175 13.44 8.34 0.30
CA THR A 175 12.49 9.15 -0.48
C THR A 175 11.25 9.49 0.34
N TYR A 176 10.68 10.67 0.13
CA TYR A 176 9.41 11.08 0.74
C TYR A 176 8.28 10.99 -0.28
N MET A 177 7.04 10.72 0.17
CA MET A 177 5.89 10.61 -0.74
C MET A 177 5.69 11.90 -1.56
N LYS A 178 6.13 13.05 -1.02
CA LYS A 178 6.10 14.34 -1.72
C LYS A 178 6.97 14.38 -2.98
N ASP A 179 8.12 13.71 -2.97
CA ASP A 179 9.04 13.66 -4.11
C ASP A 179 8.38 12.89 -5.26
N THR A 180 7.70 11.78 -4.94
CA THR A 180 6.88 11.02 -5.91
C THR A 180 5.65 11.81 -6.37
N SER A 181 4.96 12.53 -5.46
CA SER A 181 3.80 13.34 -5.82
C SER A 181 4.14 14.46 -6.80
N SER A 182 5.39 14.96 -6.75
CA SER A 182 5.92 15.96 -7.67
C SER A 182 6.20 15.41 -9.09
N MET A 183 6.07 14.10 -9.30
CA MET A 183 6.20 13.43 -10.60
C MET A 183 4.85 13.16 -11.27
N ILE A 184 3.71 13.48 -10.62
CA ILE A 184 2.38 13.38 -11.21
C ILE A 184 2.30 14.37 -12.39
N PRO A 185 1.99 13.93 -13.62
CA PRO A 185 1.89 14.83 -14.78
C PRO A 185 0.77 15.86 -14.65
N ASP A 186 0.98 17.08 -15.20
CA ASP A 186 0.06 18.22 -15.13
C ASP A 186 -1.38 17.95 -15.63
N ASP A 187 -1.61 16.87 -16.40
CA ASP A 187 -2.91 16.47 -16.95
C ASP A 187 -3.68 15.44 -16.10
N THR A 188 -3.16 15.03 -14.94
CA THR A 188 -3.75 14.03 -14.04
C THR A 188 -3.56 14.40 -12.55
N ASP A 189 -4.43 13.91 -11.67
CA ASP A 189 -4.26 13.97 -10.21
C ASP A 189 -3.86 12.61 -9.59
N VAL A 190 -3.56 11.62 -10.44
CA VAL A 190 -3.19 10.24 -10.11
C VAL A 190 -1.81 9.88 -10.66
N LEU A 191 -1.00 9.20 -9.83
CA LEU A 191 0.25 8.53 -10.22
C LEU A 191 0.01 7.13 -10.84
#